data_AF-A0A7X6CPB8-F1
#
_entry.id   AF-A0A7X6CPB8-F1
#
_cell.length_a   1.000
_cell.length_b   1.000
_cell.length_c   1.000
_cell.angle_alpha   90.00
_cell.angle_beta   90.00
_cell.angle_gamma   90.00
#
_symmetry.space_group_name_H-M   'P 1'
#
loop_
_entity.id
_entity.type
_entity.pdbx_description
1 polymer ?
#
loop_
_entity_poly.entity_id
_entity_poly.type
_entity_poly.pdbx_seq_one_letter_code
_entity_poly.pdbx_strand_id
1 'polypeptide(L)'
;MKAKYSLFSQVALAGDLPEYNLKRGDIATIVEHYPMPEGEEDGYSLEGFDVPQVTLEVAASQIIPITQWQQEEMILVKLRQLSEARLLQLEDFLDFLLQNRIPRAAG
;
A
#
# COMPACT_ATOMS: atom_id res chain seq x y z
N MET A 1 19.88 9.45 -9.91
CA MET A 1 19.29 8.69 -8.79
C MET A 1 18.71 7.39 -9.34
N LYS A 2 18.62 6.32 -8.55
CA LYS A 2 18.00 5.06 -8.99
C LYS A 2 16.49 5.16 -8.73
N ALA A 3 15.67 4.89 -9.73
CA ALA A 3 14.21 4.87 -9.59
C ALA A 3 13.80 3.92 -8.45
N LYS A 4 12.82 4.33 -7.64
CA LYS A 4 12.31 3.55 -6.50
C LYS A 4 11.66 2.24 -6.98
N TYR A 5 10.96 2.30 -8.10
CA TYR A 5 10.34 1.16 -8.76
C TYR A 5 10.86 1.02 -10.19
N SER A 6 10.90 -0.21 -10.71
CA SER A 6 11.41 -0.48 -12.06
C SER A 6 10.27 -0.47 -13.08
N LEU A 7 10.54 0.00 -14.30
CA LEU A 7 9.61 -0.15 -15.43
C LEU A 7 9.24 -1.62 -15.63
N PHE A 8 8.00 -1.86 -16.05
CA PHE A 8 7.38 -3.17 -16.25
C PHE A 8 7.30 -4.07 -15.01
N SER A 9 7.58 -3.52 -13.82
CA SER A 9 7.23 -4.21 -12.56
C SER A 9 5.80 -3.90 -12.16
N GLN A 10 5.19 -4.84 -11.45
CA GLN A 10 3.85 -4.66 -10.92
C GLN A 10 3.89 -4.04 -9.52
N VAL A 11 2.93 -3.16 -9.24
CA VAL A 11 2.73 -2.49 -7.94
C VAL A 11 1.25 -2.50 -7.58
N ALA A 12 0.96 -2.30 -6.31
CA ALA A 12 -0.41 -2.12 -5.83
C ALA A 12 -0.65 -0.67 -5.41
N LEU A 13 -1.88 -0.19 -5.55
CA LEU A 13 -2.27 1.11 -5.01
C LEU A 13 -2.16 1.13 -3.48
N ALA A 14 -1.59 2.21 -2.95
CA ALA A 14 -1.47 2.46 -1.51
C ALA A 14 -2.73 3.09 -0.90
N GLY A 15 -3.75 3.37 -1.69
CA GLY A 15 -4.98 3.99 -1.20
C GLY A 15 -6.10 3.83 -2.20
N ASP A 16 -7.31 4.15 -1.76
CA ASP A 16 -8.46 4.25 -2.66
C ASP A 16 -8.33 5.49 -3.55
N LEU A 17 -8.75 5.35 -4.81
CA LEU A 17 -8.90 6.45 -5.76
C LEU A 17 -10.36 6.43 -6.27
N PRO A 18 -11.29 7.01 -5.51
CA PRO A 18 -12.73 6.91 -5.78
C PRO A 18 -13.13 7.44 -7.16
N GLU A 19 -12.44 8.46 -7.67
CA GLU A 19 -12.68 9.08 -8.97
C GLU A 19 -12.47 8.11 -10.15
N TYR A 20 -11.66 7.07 -9.96
CA TYR A 20 -11.40 6.01 -10.95
C TYR A 20 -12.05 4.68 -10.59
N ASN A 21 -12.84 4.62 -9.51
CA ASN A 21 -13.38 3.38 -8.94
C ASN A 21 -12.29 2.34 -8.61
N LEU A 22 -11.11 2.81 -8.19
CA LEU A 22 -9.98 1.96 -7.80
C LEU A 22 -9.84 1.91 -6.28
N LYS A 23 -9.36 0.77 -5.78
CA LYS A 23 -9.20 0.49 -4.36
C LYS A 23 -7.73 0.28 -4.01
N ARG A 24 -7.40 0.52 -2.73
CA ARG A 24 -6.12 0.05 -2.17
C ARG A 24 -5.96 -1.43 -2.50
N GLY A 25 -4.80 -1.79 -3.01
CA GLY A 25 -4.49 -3.16 -3.38
C GLY A 25 -4.71 -3.50 -4.85
N ASP A 26 -5.42 -2.66 -5.62
CA ASP A 26 -5.53 -2.88 -7.07
C ASP A 26 -4.14 -2.87 -7.71
N ILE A 27 -3.89 -3.87 -8.56
CA ILE A 27 -2.57 -4.15 -9.13
C ILE A 27 -2.50 -3.60 -10.55
N ALA A 28 -1.38 -2.92 -10.86
CA ALA A 28 -1.07 -2.43 -12.18
C ALA A 28 0.43 -2.58 -12.50
N THR A 29 0.77 -2.38 -13.76
CA THR A 29 2.14 -2.42 -14.27
C THR A 29 2.64 -1.00 -14.49
N ILE A 30 3.87 -0.72 -14.06
CA ILE A 30 4.53 0.56 -14.33
C ILE A 30 4.96 0.59 -15.80
N VAL A 31 4.52 1.60 -16.56
CA VAL A 31 4.86 1.77 -17.98
C VAL A 31 5.71 3.01 -18.27
N GLU A 32 5.71 3.99 -17.37
CA GLU A 32 6.54 5.22 -17.48
C GLU A 32 7.01 5.68 -16.10
N HIS A 33 8.19 6.32 -16.05
CA HIS A 33 8.77 6.91 -14.84
C HIS A 33 9.14 8.38 -15.09
N TYR A 34 8.61 9.26 -14.25
CA TYR A 34 8.87 10.70 -14.29
C TYR A 34 9.82 11.08 -13.14
N PRO A 35 11.14 11.17 -13.39
CA PRO A 35 12.09 11.59 -12.37
C PRO A 35 11.86 13.06 -12.00
N MET A 36 11.76 13.34 -10.71
CA MET A 36 11.56 14.70 -10.20
C MET A 36 12.83 15.28 -9.56
N PRO A 37 12.91 16.61 -9.35
CA PRO A 37 14.02 17.22 -8.63
C PRO A 37 14.22 16.64 -7.22
N GLU A 38 15.42 16.82 -6.67
CA GLU A 38 15.72 16.36 -5.32
C GLU A 38 14.78 17.00 -4.28
N GLY A 39 14.15 16.17 -3.45
CA GLY A 39 13.15 16.60 -2.47
C GLY A 39 11.70 16.50 -2.95
N GLU A 40 11.47 16.23 -4.23
CA GLU A 40 10.15 15.95 -4.80
C GLU A 40 9.99 14.44 -5.04
N GLU A 41 8.75 13.94 -4.98
CA GLU A 41 8.47 12.54 -5.26
C GLU A 41 8.41 12.29 -6.76
N ASP A 42 9.10 11.24 -7.21
CA ASP A 42 8.96 10.75 -8.58
C ASP A 42 7.51 10.40 -8.91
N GLY A 43 7.13 10.64 -10.17
CA GLY A 43 5.86 10.20 -10.74
C GLY A 43 6.00 8.89 -11.51
N TYR A 44 4.89 8.18 -11.69
CA TYR A 44 4.81 6.97 -12.51
C TYR A 44 3.49 6.95 -13.29
N SER A 45 3.49 6.38 -14.49
CA SER A 45 2.24 5.96 -15.17
C SER A 45 2.03 4.46 -14.99
N LEU A 46 0.80 4.09 -14.67
CA LEU A 46 0.37 2.72 -14.45
C LEU A 46 -0.65 2.31 -15.51
N GLU A 47 -0.51 1.08 -16.04
CA GLU A 47 -1.52 0.44 -16.88
C GLU A 47 -1.96 -0.88 -16.27
N GLY A 48 -3.25 -1.21 -16.37
CA GLY A 48 -3.81 -2.45 -15.82
C GLY A 48 -5.20 -2.25 -15.22
N PHE A 49 -5.38 -2.68 -13.97
CA PHE A 49 -6.67 -2.60 -13.23
C PHE A 49 -7.80 -3.47 -13.80
N ASP A 50 -7.48 -4.45 -14.64
CA ASP A 50 -8.46 -5.18 -15.47
C ASP A 50 -9.32 -4.25 -16.35
N VAL A 51 -8.86 -3.01 -16.61
CA VAL A 51 -9.53 -2.04 -17.48
C VAL A 51 -8.64 -1.73 -18.69
N PRO A 52 -9.08 -2.05 -19.92
CA PRO A 52 -8.32 -1.69 -21.11
C PRO A 52 -8.30 -0.17 -21.29
N GLN A 53 -7.18 0.36 -21.81
CA GLN A 53 -7.01 1.77 -22.18
C GLN A 53 -7.06 2.76 -21.00
N VAL A 54 -6.84 2.28 -19.77
CA VAL A 54 -6.67 3.14 -18.59
C VAL A 54 -5.18 3.26 -18.29
N THR A 55 -4.69 4.49 -18.36
CA THR A 55 -3.39 4.91 -17.83
C THR A 55 -3.65 5.83 -16.66
N LEU A 56 -2.98 5.58 -15.53
CA LEU A 56 -3.11 6.37 -14.31
C LEU A 56 -1.76 6.94 -13.89
N GLU A 57 -1.65 8.26 -13.79
CA GLU A 57 -0.50 8.94 -13.20
C GLU A 57 -0.60 8.96 -11.67
N VAL A 58 0.50 8.57 -11.02
CA VAL A 58 0.59 8.50 -9.55
C VAL A 58 1.93 9.01 -9.04
N ALA A 59 1.95 9.51 -7.81
CA ALA A 59 3.19 9.76 -7.08
C ALA A 59 3.78 8.46 -6.50
N ALA A 60 5.09 8.45 -6.24
CA ALA A 60 5.81 7.31 -5.64
C ALA A 60 5.25 6.85 -4.28
N SER A 61 4.55 7.73 -3.55
CA SER A 61 3.86 7.42 -2.28
C SER A 61 2.51 6.74 -2.45
N GLN A 62 1.87 6.86 -3.62
CA GLN A 62 0.55 6.29 -3.90
C GLN A 62 0.61 4.83 -4.36
N ILE A 63 1.81 4.26 -4.47
CA ILE A 63 2.04 2.86 -4.85
C ILE A 63 2.96 2.15 -3.85
N ILE A 64 2.73 0.85 -3.67
CA ILE A 64 3.51 -0.03 -2.81
C ILE A 64 3.97 -1.28 -3.58
N PRO A 65 5.07 -1.94 -3.13
CA PRO A 65 5.45 -3.23 -3.67
C PRO A 65 4.33 -4.27 -3.48
N ILE A 66 4.14 -5.15 -4.47
CA ILE A 66 3.19 -6.27 -4.35
C ILE A 66 3.48 -7.12 -3.11
N THR A 67 4.75 -7.35 -2.77
CA THR A 67 5.10 -8.16 -1.60
C THR A 67 4.60 -7.54 -0.29
N GLN A 68 4.57 -6.21 -0.20
CA GLN A 68 3.97 -5.52 0.95
C GLN A 68 2.44 -5.72 0.95
N TRP A 69 1.78 -5.49 -0.18
CA TRP A 69 0.34 -5.70 -0.29
C TRP A 69 -0.08 -7.14 0.06
N GLN A 70 0.64 -8.14 -0.45
CA GLN A 70 0.37 -9.57 -0.16
C GLN A 70 0.47 -9.89 1.35
N GLN A 71 1.41 -9.26 2.06
CA GLN A 71 1.52 -9.42 3.51
C GLN A 71 0.31 -8.82 4.24
N GLU A 72 -0.11 -7.61 3.85
CA GLU A 72 -1.28 -6.96 4.42
C GLU A 72 -2.57 -7.73 4.11
N GLU A 73 -2.73 -8.19 2.87
CA GLU A 73 -3.88 -8.98 2.44
C GLU A 73 -3.96 -10.30 3.22
N MET A 74 -2.84 -10.99 3.46
CA MET A 74 -2.80 -12.18 4.30
C MET A 74 -3.29 -11.88 5.73
N ILE A 75 -2.92 -10.73 6.30
CA ILE A 75 -3.40 -10.32 7.64
C ILE A 75 -4.91 -10.06 7.58
N LEU A 76 -5.38 -9.31 6.59
CA LEU A 76 -6.81 -9.00 6.42
C LEU A 76 -7.66 -10.26 6.23
N VAL A 77 -7.18 -11.25 5.47
CA VAL A 77 -7.85 -12.55 5.32
C VAL A 77 -7.96 -13.26 6.67
N LYS A 78 -6.88 -13.31 7.45
CA LYS A 78 -6.89 -13.92 8.78
C LYS A 78 -7.87 -13.21 9.72
N LEU A 79 -7.88 -11.87 9.73
CA LEU A 79 -8.80 -11.08 10.55
C LEU A 79 -10.26 -11.36 10.20
N ARG A 80 -10.60 -11.43 8.90
CA ARG A 80 -11.97 -11.73 8.42
C ARG A 80 -12.46 -13.13 8.79
N GLN A 81 -11.57 -14.06 9.13
CA GLN A 81 -11.90 -15.43 9.53
C GLN A 81 -12.05 -15.59 11.05
N LEU A 82 -11.72 -14.58 11.85
CA LEU A 82 -11.87 -14.65 13.29
C LEU A 82 -13.34 -14.60 13.71
N SER A 83 -13.67 -15.32 14.79
CA SER A 83 -14.95 -15.13 15.47
C SER A 83 -14.96 -13.80 16.22
N GLU A 84 -16.16 -13.30 16.53
CA GLU A 84 -16.35 -12.09 17.33
C GLU A 84 -15.59 -12.15 18.68
N ALA A 85 -15.64 -13.30 19.37
CA ALA A 85 -14.88 -13.51 20.60
C ALA A 85 -13.36 -13.40 20.41
N ARG A 86 -12.84 -13.84 19.26
CA ARG A 86 -11.41 -13.72 18.93
C ARG A 86 -11.02 -12.31 18.52
N LEU A 87 -11.93 -11.56 17.89
CA LEU A 87 -11.72 -10.15 17.56
C LEU A 87 -11.64 -9.31 18.83
N LEU A 88 -12.55 -9.50 19.79
CA LEU A 88 -12.50 -8.82 21.09
C LEU A 88 -11.19 -9.12 21.84
N GLN A 89 -10.77 -10.39 21.88
CA GLN A 89 -9.47 -10.76 22.48
C GLN A 89 -8.28 -10.08 21.80
N LEU A 90 -8.34 -9.90 20.48
CA LEU A 90 -7.30 -9.20 19.73
C LEU A 90 -7.31 -7.71 20.06
N GLU A 91 -8.47 -7.06 20.13
CA GLU A 91 -8.62 -5.66 20.53
C GLU A 91 -8.05 -5.41 21.92
N ASP A 92 -8.44 -6.22 22.92
CA ASP A 92 -7.91 -6.15 24.28
C ASP A 92 -6.37 -6.28 24.31
N PHE A 93 -5.83 -7.20 23.50
CA PHE A 93 -4.40 -7.41 23.41
C PHE A 93 -3.66 -6.21 22.77
N LEU A 94 -4.24 -5.60 21.72
CA LEU A 94 -3.69 -4.41 21.09
C LEU A 94 -3.68 -3.22 22.07
N ASP A 95 -4.76 -3.02 22.81
CA ASP A 95 -4.84 -1.98 23.84
C ASP A 95 -3.79 -2.18 24.93
N PHE A 96 -3.63 -3.43 25.40
CA PHE A 96 -2.55 -3.79 26.33
C PHE A 96 -1.17 -3.43 25.77
N LEU A 97 -0.88 -3.74 24.50
CA LEU A 97 0.41 -3.42 23.88
C LEU A 97 0.62 -1.90 23.74
N LEU A 98 -0.42 -1.14 23.42
CA LEU A 98 -0.34 0.31 23.28
C LEU A 98 -0.08 1.01 24.62
N GLN A 99 -0.72 0.53 25.70
CA GLN A 99 -0.54 1.06 27.05
C GLN A 99 0.84 0.72 27.64
N ASN A 100 1.43 -0.41 27.24
CA ASN A 100 2.73 -0.87 27.74
C ASN A 100 3.94 -0.47 26.87
N ARG A 101 3.77 0.45 25.91
CA ARG A 101 4.92 1.04 25.21
C ARG A 101 5.71 1.89 26.20
N ILE A 102 6.85 1.36 26.66
CA ILE A 102 7.89 2.14 27.36
C ILE A 102 8.23 3.34 26.48
N PRO A 103 8.21 4.59 26.98
CA PRO A 103 8.63 5.74 26.20
C PRO A 103 10.07 5.50 25.74
N ARG A 104 10.32 5.58 24.42
CA ARG A 104 11.68 5.58 23.89
C ARG A 104 12.43 6.68 24.61
N ALA A 105 13.48 6.32 25.35
CA ALA A 105 14.37 7.28 25.96
C ALA A 105 14.85 8.23 24.85
N ALA A 106 14.52 9.52 25.01
CA ALA A 106 15.10 10.57 24.22
C ALA A 106 16.62 10.56 24.49
N GLY A 107 17.38 10.31 23.44
CA GLY A 107 18.83 10.45 23.38
C GLY A 107 19.18 11.36 22.23
#